data_AF-X0UEE6-F1
#
_entry.id   AF-X0UEE6-F1
#
_cell.length_a   1.000
_cell.length_b   1.000
_cell.length_c   1.000
_cell.angle_alpha   90.00
_cell.angle_beta   90.00
_cell.angle_gamma   90.00
#
_symmetry.space_group_name_H-M   'P 1'
#
loop_
_entity.id
_entity.type
_entity.pdbx_description
1 polymer ?
#
loop_
_entity_poly.entity_id
_entity_poly.type
_entity_poly.pdbx_seq_one_letter_code
_entity_poly.pdbx_strand_id
1 'polypeptide(L)'
;GGKGTENGKFDIVDILFAYEEKIYVSDYADNSISIFDLKGNFLMKFIYKNVCDEHLYCHNIMIFILNRNILIYYENLWGEYFKIFDLDGVLLQDVNRHYITYQILLIFFNEDISDIINIF
;
A
#
# COMPACT_ATOMS: atom_id res chain seq x y z
N GLY A 1 18.88 2.21 -5.63
CA GLY A 1 18.12 3.10 -6.51
C GLY A 1 18.70 4.51 -6.49
N GLY A 2 18.24 5.39 -7.39
CA GLY A 2 18.57 6.82 -7.42
C GLY A 2 17.31 7.64 -7.77
N LYS A 3 17.42 8.97 -7.91
CA LYS A 3 16.26 9.83 -8.20
C LYS A 3 15.66 9.57 -9.60
N GLY A 4 14.33 9.60 -9.73
CA GLY A 4 13.59 9.54 -11.00
C GLY A 4 12.42 8.54 -11.00
N THR A 5 11.68 8.46 -12.11
CA THR A 5 10.43 7.67 -12.24
C THR A 5 10.62 6.30 -12.92
N GLU A 6 11.81 6.04 -13.46
CA GLU A 6 12.17 4.77 -14.12
C GLU A 6 12.21 3.59 -13.14
N ASN A 7 12.22 2.35 -13.66
CA ASN A 7 12.33 1.14 -12.84
C ASN A 7 13.57 1.17 -11.94
N GLY A 8 13.38 0.98 -10.63
CA GLY A 8 14.45 1.04 -9.64
C GLY A 8 14.91 2.45 -9.25
N LYS A 9 14.19 3.49 -9.68
CA LYS A 9 14.36 4.89 -9.27
C LYS A 9 13.16 5.34 -8.43
N PHE A 10 13.38 6.40 -7.65
CA PHE A 10 12.36 6.93 -6.74
C PHE A 10 12.40 8.46 -6.68
N ASP A 11 11.23 9.08 -6.55
CA ASP A 11 11.13 10.52 -6.30
C ASP A 11 10.80 10.85 -4.84
N ILE A 12 9.79 10.19 -4.25
CA ILE A 12 9.47 10.32 -2.83
C ILE A 12 9.28 8.92 -2.23
N VAL A 13 10.36 8.39 -1.65
CA VAL A 13 10.29 7.14 -0.89
C VAL A 13 9.58 7.41 0.42
N ASP A 14 8.47 6.71 0.65
CA ASP A 14 7.67 6.89 1.85
C ASP A 14 7.93 5.75 2.85
N ILE A 15 7.83 4.51 2.38
CA ILE A 15 7.83 3.33 3.25
C ILE A 15 8.67 2.20 2.63
N LEU A 16 9.41 1.48 3.48
CA LEU A 16 10.20 0.31 3.13
C LEU A 16 9.84 -0.86 4.06
N PHE A 17 9.46 -2.00 3.46
CA PHE A 17 9.20 -3.25 4.18
C PHE A 17 10.02 -4.39 3.60
N ALA A 18 10.62 -5.21 4.46
CA ALA A 18 11.18 -6.50 4.08
C ALA A 18 10.23 -7.61 4.52
N TYR A 19 9.84 -8.48 3.59
CA TYR A 19 9.01 -9.65 3.87
C TYR A 19 9.52 -10.84 3.06
N GLU A 20 9.78 -11.95 3.74
CA GLU A 20 10.50 -13.10 3.20
C GLU A 20 11.84 -12.65 2.56
N GLU A 21 12.06 -12.95 1.28
CA GLU A 21 13.29 -12.61 0.53
C GLU A 21 13.11 -11.38 -0.39
N LYS A 22 12.06 -10.58 -0.16
CA LYS A 22 11.72 -9.42 -0.98
C LYS A 22 11.70 -8.13 -0.14
N ILE A 23 12.09 -7.03 -0.76
CA ILE A 23 11.98 -5.67 -0.24
C ILE A 23 10.93 -4.93 -1.07
N TYR A 24 9.95 -4.35 -0.40
CA TYR A 24 8.87 -3.57 -0.99
C TYR A 24 9.10 -2.11 -0.64
N VAL A 25 9.17 -1.26 -1.65
CA VAL A 25 9.44 0.17 -1.51
C VAL A 25 8.30 0.94 -2.16
N SER A 26 7.64 1.80 -1.40
CA SER A 26 6.61 2.68 -1.93
C SER A 26 7.20 3.98 -2.45
N ASP A 27 6.74 4.39 -3.63
CA ASP A 27 6.96 5.73 -4.16
C ASP A 27 5.64 6.47 -4.17
N TYR A 28 5.53 7.48 -3.30
CA TYR A 28 4.32 8.29 -3.15
C TYR A 28 4.06 9.14 -4.39
N ALA A 29 5.10 9.64 -5.06
CA ALA A 29 4.93 10.51 -6.23
C ALA A 29 4.24 9.76 -7.39
N ASP A 30 4.58 8.47 -7.54
CA ASP A 30 4.08 7.62 -8.61
C ASP A 30 2.89 6.72 -8.19
N ASN A 31 2.47 6.76 -6.91
CA ASN A 31 1.52 5.80 -6.32
C ASN A 31 1.88 4.35 -6.70
N SER A 32 3.12 3.97 -6.42
CA SER A 32 3.67 2.69 -6.87
C SER A 32 4.39 1.94 -5.78
N ILE A 33 4.47 0.63 -5.94
CA ILE A 33 5.31 -0.25 -5.13
C ILE A 33 6.32 -0.90 -6.05
N SER A 34 7.59 -0.73 -5.72
CA SER A 34 8.71 -1.43 -6.36
C SER A 34 9.19 -2.55 -5.45
N ILE A 35 9.42 -3.72 -6.04
CA ILE A 35 9.84 -4.94 -5.36
C ILE A 35 11.28 -5.25 -5.76
N PHE A 36 12.12 -5.56 -4.77
CA PHE A 36 13.53 -5.93 -4.93
C PHE A 36 13.81 -7.25 -4.23
N ASP A 37 14.87 -7.93 -4.63
CA ASP A 37 15.44 -9.00 -3.80
C ASP A 37 16.28 -8.41 -2.64
N LEU A 38 16.72 -9.26 -1.70
CA LEU A 38 17.57 -8.85 -0.57
C LEU A 38 18.95 -8.31 -0.99
N LYS A 39 19.37 -8.50 -2.25
CA LYS A 39 20.60 -7.94 -2.81
C LYS A 39 20.38 -6.56 -3.44
N GLY A 40 19.14 -6.08 -3.48
CA GLY A 40 18.76 -4.80 -4.06
C GLY A 40 18.53 -4.84 -5.57
N ASN A 41 18.41 -6.02 -6.18
CA ASN A 41 18.06 -6.14 -7.60
C ASN A 41 16.57 -5.88 -7.79
N PHE A 42 16.23 -5.04 -8.76
CA PHE A 42 14.84 -4.75 -9.11
C PHE A 42 14.17 -5.99 -9.70
N LEU A 43 13.01 -6.35 -9.16
CA LEU A 43 12.19 -7.48 -9.63
C LEU A 43 11.00 -6.98 -10.44
N MET A 44 10.20 -6.07 -9.87
CA MET A 44 9.04 -5.50 -10.55
C MET A 44 8.56 -4.19 -9.90
N LYS A 45 7.69 -3.47 -10.60
CA LYS A 45 6.97 -2.28 -10.12
C LYS A 45 5.52 -2.41 -10.54
N PHE A 46 4.60 -2.10 -9.64
CA PHE A 46 3.19 -1.96 -9.95
C PHE A 46 2.63 -0.64 -9.41
N ILE A 47 1.68 -0.08 -10.16
CA ILE A 47 1.02 1.19 -9.83
C ILE A 47 -0.34 0.86 -9.23
N TYR A 48 -0.63 1.36 -8.04
CA TYR A 48 -1.95 1.28 -7.43
C TYR A 48 -2.73 2.55 -7.80
N LYS A 49 -3.17 2.59 -9.06
CA LYS A 49 -3.77 3.77 -9.68
C LYS A 49 -4.99 4.25 -8.88
N ASN A 50 -5.03 5.57 -8.69
CA ASN A 50 -6.09 6.40 -8.11
C ASN A 50 -6.59 5.95 -6.74
N VAL A 51 -6.31 6.84 -5.81
CA VAL A 51 -6.65 6.74 -4.42
C VAL A 51 -7.26 8.10 -4.02
N CYS A 52 -6.65 9.19 -4.49
CA CYS A 52 -7.28 10.49 -4.56
C CYS A 52 -7.21 11.05 -5.99
N ASP A 53 -8.32 11.59 -6.48
CA ASP A 53 -8.29 12.46 -7.67
C ASP A 53 -7.37 13.66 -7.41
N GLU A 54 -6.89 14.27 -8.47
CA GLU A 54 -6.06 15.49 -8.51
C GLU A 54 -6.56 16.69 -7.66
N HIS A 55 -7.79 16.60 -7.12
CA HIS A 55 -8.42 17.59 -6.23
C HIS A 55 -8.55 17.15 -4.76
N LEU A 56 -8.22 15.90 -4.44
CA LEU A 56 -8.35 15.31 -3.11
C LEU A 56 -6.96 15.17 -2.51
N TYR A 57 -6.64 15.98 -1.50
CA TYR A 57 -5.41 15.83 -0.74
C TYR A 57 -5.48 14.52 0.05
N CYS A 58 -4.91 13.45 -0.50
CA CYS A 58 -4.69 12.20 0.23
C CYS A 58 -3.64 12.46 1.31
N HIS A 59 -4.07 12.44 2.57
CA HIS A 59 -3.18 12.52 3.72
C HIS A 59 -2.96 11.09 4.25
N ASN A 60 -1.74 10.76 4.64
CA ASN A 60 -1.37 9.50 5.30
C ASN A 60 -1.70 8.22 4.49
N ILE A 61 -0.93 7.95 3.43
CA ILE A 61 -0.93 6.61 2.81
C ILE A 61 -0.09 5.68 3.70
N MET A 62 -0.68 4.58 4.16
CA MET A 62 0.02 3.54 4.92
C MET A 62 0.01 2.25 4.13
N ILE A 63 1.17 1.61 4.05
CA ILE A 63 1.32 0.32 3.38
C ILE A 63 1.72 -0.69 4.45
N PHE A 64 1.11 -1.85 4.41
CA PHE A 64 1.41 -2.96 5.31
C PHE A 64 1.52 -4.25 4.52
N ILE A 65 2.40 -5.14 4.98
CA ILE A 65 2.39 -6.54 4.53
C ILE A 65 1.86 -7.37 5.68
N LEU A 66 0.74 -8.03 5.44
CA LEU A 66 0.04 -8.85 6.41
C LEU A 66 -0.37 -10.14 5.67
N ASN A 67 -0.20 -11.31 6.29
CA ASN A 67 -0.61 -12.63 5.77
C ASN A 67 -0.38 -12.84 4.27
N ARG A 68 0.82 -12.50 3.77
CA ARG A 68 1.19 -12.62 2.35
C ARG A 68 0.36 -11.75 1.39
N ASN A 69 -0.20 -10.66 1.89
CA ASN A 69 -0.89 -9.64 1.11
C ASN A 69 -0.32 -8.26 1.42
N ILE A 70 -0.38 -7.38 0.42
CA ILE A 70 -0.03 -5.96 0.54
C ILE A 70 -1.34 -5.20 0.75
N LEU A 71 -1.49 -4.61 1.94
CA LEU A 71 -2.56 -3.69 2.25
C LEU A 71 -2.07 -2.27 2.01
N ILE A 72 -2.78 -1.51 1.19
CA ILE A 72 -2.59 -0.07 1.01
C ILE A 72 -3.81 0.62 1.60
N TYR A 73 -3.61 1.36 2.69
CA TYR A 73 -4.62 2.15 3.36
C TYR A 73 -4.38 3.64 3.10
N TYR A 74 -5.45 4.41 2.97
CA TYR A 74 -5.38 5.85 2.91
C TYR A 74 -6.68 6.48 3.39
N GLU A 75 -6.58 7.73 3.82
CA GLU A 75 -7.70 8.50 4.33
C GLU A 75 -7.78 9.86 3.65
N ASN A 76 -9.01 10.37 3.54
CA ASN A 76 -9.25 11.76 3.18
C ASN A 76 -10.44 12.30 3.97
N LEU A 77 -10.80 13.56 3.73
CA LEU A 77 -11.92 14.22 4.41
C LEU A 77 -13.30 13.55 4.19
N TRP A 78 -13.40 12.62 3.24
CA TRP A 78 -14.64 12.00 2.79
C TRP A 78 -14.76 10.52 3.18
N GLY A 79 -13.68 9.89 3.63
CA GLY A 79 -13.72 8.49 4.00
C GLY A 79 -12.37 7.80 4.17
N GLU A 80 -12.49 6.50 4.45
CA GLU A 80 -11.38 5.55 4.56
C GLU A 80 -11.41 4.61 3.37
N TYR A 81 -10.23 4.27 2.90
CA TYR A 81 -10.08 3.49 1.69
C TYR A 81 -8.94 2.51 1.87
N PHE A 82 -9.13 1.31 1.34
CA PHE A 82 -8.07 0.34 1.32
C PHE A 82 -8.11 -0.54 0.08
N LYS A 83 -6.92 -0.89 -0.39
CA LYS A 83 -6.71 -1.87 -1.45
C LYS A 83 -5.84 -3.00 -0.93
N ILE A 84 -6.20 -4.22 -1.31
CA ILE A 84 -5.45 -5.43 -0.96
C ILE A 84 -4.92 -6.02 -2.26
N PHE A 85 -3.61 -6.23 -2.30
CA PHE A 85 -2.91 -6.91 -3.39
C PHE A 85 -2.27 -8.19 -2.85
N ASP A 86 -2.04 -9.16 -3.72
CA ASP A 86 -1.08 -10.22 -3.41
C ASP A 86 0.37 -9.70 -3.50
N LEU A 87 1.34 -10.53 -3.15
CA LEU A 87 2.77 -10.18 -3.19
C LEU A 87 3.32 -9.97 -4.62
N ASP A 88 2.56 -10.36 -5.64
CA ASP A 88 2.93 -10.19 -7.05
C ASP A 88 2.21 -8.98 -7.67
N GLY A 89 1.52 -8.17 -6.84
CA GLY A 89 0.89 -6.92 -7.26
C GLY A 89 -0.45 -7.08 -7.96
N VAL A 90 -1.08 -8.27 -7.87
CA VAL A 90 -2.44 -8.49 -8.38
C VAL A 90 -3.43 -7.93 -7.37
N LEU A 91 -4.35 -7.08 -7.83
CA LEU A 91 -5.41 -6.52 -7.00
C LEU A 91 -6.40 -7.63 -6.61
N LEU A 92 -6.52 -7.87 -5.31
CA LEU A 92 -7.47 -8.82 -4.73
C LEU A 92 -8.77 -8.11 -4.30
N GLN A 93 -8.65 -6.90 -3.75
CA GLN A 93 -9.80 -6.16 -3.23
C GLN A 93 -9.59 -4.63 -3.31
N ASP A 94 -10.66 -3.89 -3.62
CA ASP A 94 -10.71 -2.42 -3.62
C ASP A 94 -11.96 -1.99 -2.84
N VAL A 95 -11.79 -1.32 -1.70
CA VAL A 95 -12.88 -0.96 -0.79
C VAL A 95 -12.86 0.53 -0.49
N ASN A 96 -14.02 1.16 -0.75
CA ASN A 96 -14.24 2.59 -0.54
C ASN A 96 -15.35 2.78 0.50
N ARG A 97 -15.01 3.25 1.70
CA ARG A 97 -16.00 3.56 2.75
C ARG A 97 -16.11 5.07 2.93
N HIS A 98 -17.25 5.61 2.52
CA HIS A 98 -17.57 7.02 2.76
C HIS A 98 -18.10 7.18 4.20
N TYR A 99 -17.63 8.22 4.90
CA TYR A 99 -17.93 8.58 6.31
C TYR A 99 -17.26 7.70 7.39
N ILE A 100 -16.52 8.36 8.30
CA ILE A 100 -15.63 7.78 9.33
C ILE A 100 -16.39 7.41 10.61
N THR A 101 -16.00 6.30 11.26
CA THR A 101 -15.77 6.31 12.72
C THR A 101 -14.38 5.75 13.01
N TYR A 102 -13.61 6.49 13.81
CA TYR A 102 -12.16 6.41 14.11
C TYR A 102 -11.62 5.08 14.71
N GLN A 103 -12.14 3.91 14.36
CA GLN A 103 -11.83 2.67 15.07
C GLN A 103 -11.06 1.61 14.26
N ILE A 104 -10.86 1.77 12.95
CA ILE A 104 -10.31 0.67 12.15
C ILE A 104 -8.78 0.54 12.29
N LEU A 105 -8.04 1.64 12.53
CA LEU A 105 -6.58 1.54 12.72
C LEU A 105 -6.19 0.59 13.87
N LEU A 106 -7.02 0.47 14.90
CA LEU A 106 -6.83 -0.45 16.04
C LEU A 106 -7.08 -1.93 15.71
N ILE A 107 -7.87 -2.22 14.67
CA ILE A 107 -8.21 -3.59 14.25
C ILE A 107 -7.00 -4.24 13.53
N PHE A 108 -6.31 -3.48 12.68
CA PHE A 108 -5.14 -3.98 11.93
C PHE A 108 -3.94 -4.34 12.83
N PHE A 109 -3.84 -3.78 14.04
CA PHE A 109 -2.74 -4.11 14.97
C PHE A 109 -2.99 -5.36 15.83
N ASN A 110 -4.24 -5.86 15.90
CA ASN A 110 -4.62 -6.90 16.86
C ASN A 110 -5.21 -8.19 16.26
N GLU A 111 -5.53 -8.23 14.96
CA GLU A 111 -6.25 -9.37 14.34
C GLU A 111 -5.53 -9.91 13.10
N ASP A 112 -5.69 -11.22 12.85
CA ASP A 112 -5.26 -11.92 11.64
C ASP A 112 -6.10 -11.41 10.44
N ILE A 113 -5.57 -11.29 9.21
CA ILE A 113 -6.39 -10.79 8.06
C ILE A 113 -7.64 -11.65 7.82
N SER A 114 -7.58 -12.95 8.12
CA SER A 114 -8.76 -13.80 8.04
C SER A 114 -9.91 -13.32 8.93
N ASP A 115 -9.59 -12.67 10.05
CA ASP A 115 -10.55 -12.07 10.94
C ASP A 115 -11.00 -10.70 10.41
N ILE A 116 -10.15 -9.96 9.71
CA ILE A 116 -10.55 -8.73 8.99
C ILE A 116 -11.58 -9.02 7.88
N ILE A 117 -11.43 -10.16 7.19
CA ILE A 117 -12.38 -10.63 6.17
C ILE A 117 -13.70 -11.11 6.81
N ASN A 118 -13.67 -11.61 8.05
CA ASN A 118 -14.84 -12.19 8.73
C ASN A 118 -15.48 -11.28 9.81
N ILE A 119 -14.91 -10.12 10.12
CA ILE A 119 -15.51 -9.09 10.99
C ILE A 119 -16.56 -8.25 10.23
N PHE A 120 -16.76 -8.48 8.93
CA PHE A 120 -17.77 -7.78 8.11
C PHE A 120 -18.61 -8.71 7.24
#